data_AF-A0AAP8KJ59-F1
#
_entry.id   AF-A0AAP8KJ59-F1
#
_cell.length_a   1.000
_cell.length_b   1.000
_cell.length_c   1.000
_cell.angle_alpha   90.00
_cell.angle_beta   90.00
_cell.angle_gamma   90.00
#
_symmetry.space_group_name_H-M   'P 1'
#
loop_
_entity.id
_entity.type
_entity.pdbx_description
1 polymer ?
#
loop_
_entity_poly.entity_id
_entity_poly.type
_entity_poly.pdbx_seq_one_letter_code
_entity_poly.pdbx_strand_id
1 'polypeptide(L)'
;MANPLCLMMPALPGTNPTAIAATLLEYQPKINAALTTIGTVHFARFTLLDRSQPNLLPNIQSAGTSDSLVIGVITEYDGNFNDYIEDFVGELGEVFDALLQFVVGGKALIPVANHVAAFEAFITANDAAQHVPNNGLYSAYPQTVQKIIAAFRT
;
A
#
# COMPACT_ATOMS: atom_id res chain seq x y z
N MET A 1 -19.47 3.38 -0.96
CA MET A 1 -19.12 2.73 -2.23
C MET A 1 -17.66 2.37 -2.10
N ALA A 2 -17.27 1.19 -2.57
CA ALA A 2 -15.89 0.78 -2.57
C ALA A 2 -15.09 1.60 -3.59
N ASN A 3 -13.82 1.85 -3.32
CA ASN A 3 -12.91 2.59 -4.18
C ASN A 3 -11.57 1.83 -4.27
N PRO A 4 -10.91 1.81 -5.43
CA PRO A 4 -9.60 1.21 -5.58
C PRO A 4 -8.51 2.19 -5.15
N LEU A 5 -7.43 1.66 -4.58
CA LEU A 5 -6.13 2.31 -4.49
C LEU A 5 -5.07 1.31 -4.95
N CYS A 6 -4.26 1.71 -5.92
CA CYS A 6 -3.10 0.98 -6.40
C CYS A 6 -1.85 1.86 -6.22
N LEU A 7 -1.40 2.00 -4.97
CA LEU A 7 -0.22 2.78 -4.64
C LEU A 7 1.05 2.09 -5.16
N MET A 8 1.83 2.78 -5.98
CA MET A 8 3.08 2.30 -6.57
C MET A 8 4.24 3.17 -6.08
N MET A 9 5.07 2.65 -5.19
CA MET A 9 6.18 3.39 -4.57
C MET A 9 7.52 2.93 -5.15
N PRO A 10 8.18 3.72 -6.02
CA PRO A 10 9.50 3.37 -6.54
C PRO A 10 10.52 3.25 -5.40
N ALA A 11 11.24 2.13 -5.36
CA ALA A 11 12.31 1.95 -4.40
C ALA A 11 13.55 2.79 -4.78
N LEU A 12 14.37 3.12 -3.80
CA LEU A 12 15.67 3.76 -4.00
C LEU A 12 16.56 2.86 -4.89
N PRO A 13 17.36 3.45 -5.79
CA PRO A 13 18.39 2.70 -6.50
C PRO A 13 19.32 1.96 -5.53
N GLY A 14 19.77 0.77 -5.90
CA GLY A 14 20.61 -0.07 -5.06
C GLY A 14 19.85 -0.74 -3.91
N THR A 15 18.52 -0.79 -3.92
CA THR A 15 17.76 -1.47 -2.86
C THR A 15 17.85 -2.99 -3.00
N ASN A 16 18.09 -3.68 -1.89
CA ASN A 16 18.06 -5.13 -1.85
C ASN A 16 16.59 -5.61 -1.73
N PRO A 17 16.06 -6.41 -2.69
CA PRO A 17 14.69 -6.88 -2.65
C PRO A 17 14.38 -7.74 -1.41
N THR A 18 15.38 -8.47 -0.89
CA THR A 18 15.25 -9.28 0.33
C THR A 18 15.05 -8.42 1.58
N ALA A 19 15.59 -7.20 1.62
CA ALA A 19 15.38 -6.28 2.74
C ALA A 19 13.92 -5.81 2.80
N ILE A 20 13.34 -5.42 1.66
CA ILE A 20 11.93 -5.07 1.57
C ILE A 20 11.05 -6.27 1.96
N ALA A 21 11.34 -7.45 1.42
CA ALA A 21 10.58 -8.67 1.72
C ALA A 21 10.65 -9.03 3.21
N ALA A 22 11.82 -8.90 3.84
CA ALA A 22 11.98 -9.13 5.27
C ALA A 22 11.17 -8.14 6.11
N THR A 23 11.19 -6.84 5.77
CA THR A 23 10.36 -5.83 6.45
C THR A 23 8.87 -6.13 6.31
N LEU A 24 8.40 -6.53 5.12
CA LEU A 24 7.00 -6.92 4.93
C LEU A 24 6.62 -8.14 5.77
N LEU A 25 7.49 -9.14 5.85
CA LEU A 25 7.27 -10.32 6.68
C LEU A 25 7.25 -9.99 8.18
N GLU A 26 8.14 -9.10 8.63
CA GLU A 26 8.20 -8.62 10.01
C GLU A 26 6.90 -7.92 10.43
N TYR A 27 6.37 -7.04 9.58
CA TYR A 27 5.16 -6.27 9.87
C TYR A 27 3.85 -7.00 9.51
N GLN A 28 3.90 -8.17 8.87
CA GLN A 28 2.70 -8.92 8.46
C GLN A 28 1.69 -9.14 9.59
N PRO A 29 2.09 -9.51 10.83
CA PRO A 29 1.13 -9.65 11.94
C PRO A 29 0.40 -8.33 12.27
N LYS A 30 1.11 -7.20 12.25
CA LYS A 30 0.53 -5.87 12.50
C LYS A 30 -0.39 -5.45 11.37
N ILE A 31 -0.01 -5.71 10.12
CA ILE A 31 -0.87 -5.50 8.94
C ILE A 31 -2.18 -6.28 9.09
N ASN A 32 -2.10 -7.57 9.44
CA ASN A 32 -3.29 -8.40 9.62
C ASN A 32 -4.19 -7.88 10.74
N ALA A 33 -3.61 -7.48 11.88
CA ALA A 33 -4.37 -6.95 13.00
C ALA A 33 -5.09 -5.64 12.64
N ALA A 34 -4.37 -4.68 12.04
CA ALA A 34 -4.94 -3.41 11.62
C ALA A 34 -6.12 -3.58 10.67
N LEU A 35 -6.02 -4.49 9.68
CA LEU A 35 -7.12 -4.75 8.74
C LEU A 35 -8.38 -5.30 9.40
N THR A 36 -8.29 -5.92 10.59
CA THR A 36 -9.49 -6.34 11.34
C THR A 36 -10.15 -5.18 12.09
N THR A 37 -9.40 -4.12 12.36
CA THR A 37 -9.84 -2.93 13.10
C THR A 37 -10.37 -1.85 12.15
N ILE A 38 -9.69 -1.65 11.01
CA ILE A 38 -10.05 -0.66 10.00
C ILE A 38 -11.31 -1.15 9.26
N GLY A 39 -12.45 -0.76 9.81
CA GLY A 39 -13.78 -1.23 9.37
C GLY A 39 -14.26 -0.70 8.02
N THR A 40 -13.36 -0.15 7.22
CA THR A 40 -13.61 0.43 5.89
C THR A 40 -12.79 -0.26 4.81
N VAL A 41 -11.85 -1.16 5.13
CA VAL A 41 -10.97 -1.82 4.16
C VAL A 41 -11.45 -3.23 3.83
N HIS A 42 -11.73 -3.49 2.55
CA HIS A 42 -12.16 -4.81 2.07
C HIS A 42 -11.01 -5.79 2.01
N PHE A 43 -9.85 -5.34 1.53
CA PHE A 43 -8.59 -6.05 1.58
C PHE A 43 -7.44 -5.06 1.39
N ALA A 44 -6.24 -5.41 1.85
CA ALA A 44 -5.00 -4.77 1.44
C ALA A 44 -3.94 -5.82 1.12
N ARG A 45 -3.19 -5.61 0.05
CA ARG A 45 -2.07 -6.44 -0.38
C ARG A 45 -0.84 -5.56 -0.57
N PHE A 46 0.19 -5.86 0.21
CA PHE A 46 1.53 -5.35 -0.02
C PHE A 46 2.25 -6.30 -0.98
N THR A 47 2.93 -5.76 -1.98
CA THR A 47 3.61 -6.55 -3.00
C THR A 47 4.89 -5.88 -3.46
N LEU A 48 5.86 -6.68 -3.91
CA LEU A 48 7.10 -6.20 -4.50
C LEU A 48 7.09 -6.53 -6.00
N LEU A 49 7.37 -5.53 -6.81
CA LEU A 49 7.42 -5.61 -8.27
C LEU A 49 8.81 -5.20 -8.76
N ASP A 50 9.22 -5.72 -9.92
CA ASP A 50 10.50 -5.38 -10.56
C ASP A 50 10.29 -4.98 -12.02
N ARG A 51 10.49 -3.69 -12.32
CA ARG A 51 10.31 -3.14 -13.69
C ARG A 51 11.34 -3.66 -14.70
N SER A 52 12.41 -4.31 -14.26
CA SER A 52 13.37 -4.95 -15.16
C SER A 52 12.84 -6.26 -15.74
N GLN A 53 11.82 -6.85 -15.12
CA GLN A 53 11.25 -8.13 -15.53
C GLN A 53 10.02 -7.89 -16.41
N PRO A 54 9.88 -8.56 -17.57
CA PRO A 54 8.75 -8.36 -18.48
C PRO A 54 7.37 -8.58 -17.85
N ASN A 55 7.29 -9.39 -16.79
CA ASN A 55 6.07 -9.70 -16.05
C ASN A 55 6.05 -9.11 -14.63
N LEU A 56 6.99 -8.21 -14.31
CA LEU A 56 7.12 -7.52 -13.03
C LEU A 56 7.44 -8.40 -11.81
N LEU A 57 7.68 -9.71 -12.00
CA LEU A 57 7.95 -10.61 -10.88
C LEU A 57 9.40 -10.46 -10.42
N PRO A 58 9.67 -10.09 -9.15
CA PRO A 58 11.03 -9.95 -8.67
C PRO A 58 11.74 -11.31 -8.61
N ASN A 59 13.00 -11.36 -9.07
CA ASN A 59 13.86 -12.53 -8.90
C ASN A 59 14.70 -12.38 -7.61
N ILE A 60 14.12 -12.77 -6.48
CA ILE A 60 14.77 -12.69 -5.17
C ILE A 60 15.96 -13.66 -5.01
N GLN A 61 16.10 -14.64 -5.90
CA GLN A 61 17.22 -15.58 -5.95
C GLN A 61 18.40 -15.02 -6.74
N SER A 62 18.20 -13.96 -7.54
CA SER A 62 19.31 -13.24 -8.15
C SER A 62 20.02 -12.45 -7.05
N ALA A 63 21.29 -12.80 -6.78
CA ALA A 63 22.06 -12.14 -5.76
C ALA A 63 22.30 -10.68 -6.17
N GLY A 64 21.80 -9.71 -5.38
CA GLY A 64 22.19 -8.32 -5.55
C GLY A 64 21.12 -7.28 -5.19
N THR A 65 21.51 -6.03 -5.41
CA THR A 65 20.64 -4.86 -5.33
C THR A 65 19.99 -4.59 -6.68
N SER A 66 18.86 -3.88 -6.69
CA SER A 66 18.13 -3.52 -7.91
C SER A 66 17.73 -2.04 -7.91
N ASP A 67 17.73 -1.46 -9.10
CA ASP A 67 17.34 -0.08 -9.36
C ASP A 67 15.89 0.05 -9.89
N SER A 68 15.23 -1.08 -10.10
CA SER A 68 13.94 -1.17 -10.80
C SER A 68 12.78 -1.59 -9.90
N LEU A 69 13.02 -1.80 -8.61
CA LEU A 69 12.01 -2.25 -7.67
C LEU A 69 10.92 -1.21 -7.42
N VAL A 70 9.69 -1.69 -7.22
CA VAL A 70 8.52 -0.90 -6.82
C VAL A 70 7.79 -1.65 -5.72
N ILE A 71 7.51 -0.96 -4.61
CA ILE A 71 6.67 -1.47 -3.53
C ILE A 71 5.23 -1.07 -3.84
N GLY A 72 4.36 -2.05 -4.06
CA GLY A 72 2.94 -1.84 -4.32
C GLY A 72 2.09 -2.04 -3.07
N VAL A 73 1.10 -1.16 -2.87
CA VAL A 73 -0.03 -1.40 -1.97
C VAL A 73 -1.31 -1.37 -2.79
N ILE A 74 -1.96 -2.53 -2.89
CA ILE A 74 -3.20 -2.71 -3.63
C ILE A 74 -4.30 -2.93 -2.61
N THR A 75 -5.28 -2.04 -2.58
CA THR A 75 -6.32 -2.04 -1.54
C THR A 75 -7.64 -1.55 -2.11
N GLU A 76 -8.71 -1.95 -1.46
CA GLU A 76 -10.06 -1.51 -1.75
C GLU A 76 -10.73 -1.07 -0.45
N TYR A 77 -11.30 0.12 -0.45
CA TYR A 77 -11.83 0.75 0.76
C TYR A 77 -13.17 1.44 0.51
N ASP A 78 -13.98 1.56 1.54
CA ASP A 78 -15.23 2.31 1.54
C ASP A 78 -15.01 3.78 1.86
N GLY A 79 -15.77 4.65 1.21
CA GLY A 79 -15.94 6.03 1.66
C GLY A 79 -14.98 7.02 1.01
N ASN A 80 -14.54 8.02 1.77
CA ASN A 80 -13.67 9.10 1.30
C ASN A 80 -12.19 8.67 1.36
N PHE A 81 -11.39 9.14 0.41
CA PHE A 81 -9.96 8.84 0.36
C PHE A 81 -9.19 9.38 1.57
N ASN A 82 -9.40 10.63 1.98
CA ASN A 82 -8.67 11.24 3.08
C ASN A 82 -9.00 10.56 4.41
N ASP A 83 -10.29 10.37 4.71
CA ASP A 83 -10.73 9.64 5.91
C ASP A 83 -10.10 8.24 5.96
N TYR A 84 -10.05 7.56 4.81
CA TYR A 84 -9.39 6.26 4.69
C TYR A 84 -7.89 6.35 4.99
N ILE A 85 -7.16 7.33 4.43
CA ILE A 85 -5.72 7.48 4.68
C ILE A 85 -5.43 7.85 6.14
N GLU A 86 -6.25 8.69 6.77
CA GLU A 86 -6.13 9.03 8.19
C GLU A 86 -6.26 7.78 9.08
N ASP A 87 -7.31 6.96 8.86
CA ASP A 87 -7.49 5.67 9.55
C ASP A 87 -6.29 4.73 9.31
N PHE A 88 -5.82 4.68 8.05
CA PHE A 88 -4.68 3.85 7.67
C PHE A 88 -3.38 4.30 8.36
N VAL A 89 -3.14 5.60 8.47
CA VAL A 89 -1.98 6.15 9.17
C VAL A 89 -2.06 5.88 10.68
N GLY A 90 -3.26 5.99 11.28
CA GLY A 90 -3.45 5.71 12.70
C GLY A 90 -3.06 4.29 13.10
N GLU A 91 -3.37 3.31 12.26
CA GLU A 91 -3.14 1.88 12.55
C GLU A 91 -1.84 1.33 11.94
N LEU A 92 -1.45 1.83 10.76
CA LEU A 92 -0.33 1.33 9.95
C LEU A 92 0.81 2.33 9.78
N GLY A 93 0.80 3.46 10.48
CA GLY A 93 1.83 4.50 10.34
C GLY A 93 3.26 3.96 10.44
N GLU A 94 3.55 3.14 11.45
CA GLU A 94 4.86 2.49 11.60
C GLU A 94 5.23 1.53 10.45
N VAL A 95 4.24 0.88 9.84
CA VAL A 95 4.46 -0.01 8.69
C VAL A 95 4.88 0.83 7.48
N PHE A 96 4.22 1.95 7.25
CA PHE A 96 4.62 2.89 6.19
C PHE A 96 5.96 3.53 6.50
N ASP A 97 6.23 3.92 7.74
CA ASP A 97 7.53 4.47 8.13
C ASP A 97 8.67 3.50 7.83
N ALA A 98 8.47 2.20 8.08
CA ALA A 98 9.45 1.17 7.75
C ALA A 98 9.63 1.00 6.23
N LEU A 99 8.55 0.97 5.45
CA LEU A 99 8.61 0.82 4.00
C LEU A 99 9.19 2.06 3.30
N LEU A 100 8.84 3.26 3.76
CA LEU A 100 9.28 4.53 3.18
C LEU A 100 10.78 4.77 3.31
N GLN A 101 11.48 4.05 4.21
CA GLN A 101 12.95 4.03 4.23
C GLN A 101 13.55 3.56 2.90
N PHE A 102 12.84 2.70 2.17
CA PHE A 102 13.26 2.14 0.89
C PHE A 102 12.76 2.95 -0.31
N VAL A 103 11.93 3.99 -0.12
CA VAL A 103 11.18 4.64 -1.21
C VAL A 103 11.82 5.96 -1.61
N VAL A 104 11.85 6.24 -2.91
CA VAL A 104 12.28 7.55 -3.45
C VAL A 104 11.37 8.64 -2.90
N GLY A 105 11.96 9.62 -2.18
CA GLY A 105 11.21 10.69 -1.52
C GLY A 105 10.57 10.30 -0.20
N GLY A 106 10.59 9.02 0.19
CA GLY A 106 9.90 8.51 1.38
C GLY A 106 10.43 9.09 2.69
N LYS A 107 11.75 9.35 2.80
CA LYS A 107 12.35 9.91 4.02
C LYS A 107 11.72 11.22 4.52
N ALA A 108 11.23 12.07 3.61
CA ALA A 108 10.63 13.35 3.97
C ALA A 108 9.22 13.20 4.58
N LEU A 109 8.63 12.01 4.47
CA LEU A 109 7.29 11.70 4.95
C LEU A 109 7.30 10.99 6.30
N ILE A 110 8.48 10.65 6.83
CA ILE A 110 8.63 9.84 8.05
C ILE A 110 8.87 10.77 9.25
N PRO A 111 8.10 10.66 10.35
CA PRO A 111 7.00 9.73 10.55
C PRO A 111 5.70 10.19 9.87
N VAL A 112 4.99 9.29 9.19
CA VAL A 112 3.78 9.65 8.40
C VAL A 112 2.68 10.28 9.24
N ALA A 113 2.60 9.90 10.53
CA ALA A 113 1.65 10.48 11.48
C ALA A 113 1.83 12.01 11.68
N ASN A 114 3.04 12.53 11.47
CA ASN A 114 3.31 13.97 11.55
C ASN A 114 3.22 14.68 10.19
N HIS A 115 3.03 13.91 9.11
CA HIS A 115 3.11 14.37 7.73
C HIS A 115 1.92 13.92 6.89
N VAL A 116 0.74 13.72 7.49
CA VAL A 116 -0.45 13.13 6.86
C VAL A 116 -0.78 13.80 5.53
N ALA A 117 -0.91 15.13 5.47
CA ALA A 117 -1.23 15.83 4.22
C ALA A 117 -0.15 15.65 3.12
N ALA A 118 1.13 15.59 3.50
CA ALA A 118 2.20 15.33 2.54
C ALA A 118 2.18 13.87 2.06
N PHE A 119 1.79 12.95 2.94
CA PHE A 119 1.62 11.54 2.64
C PHE A 119 0.41 11.29 1.74
N GLU A 120 -0.74 11.94 1.97
CA GLU A 120 -1.90 11.93 1.07
C GLU A 120 -1.53 12.42 -0.33
N ALA A 121 -0.77 13.52 -0.42
CA ALA A 121 -0.30 14.05 -1.69
C ALA A 121 0.66 13.08 -2.39
N PHE A 122 1.54 12.43 -1.64
CA PHE A 122 2.42 11.39 -2.15
C PHE A 122 1.62 10.19 -2.69
N ILE A 123 0.62 9.70 -1.95
CA ILE A 123 -0.23 8.59 -2.39
C ILE A 123 -0.98 8.98 -3.66
N THR A 124 -1.60 10.16 -3.68
CA THR A 124 -2.33 10.68 -4.85
C THR A 124 -1.44 10.71 -6.10
N ALA A 125 -0.20 11.17 -5.96
CA ALA A 125 0.75 11.24 -7.06
C ALA A 125 1.23 9.85 -7.54
N ASN A 126 1.07 8.81 -6.72
CA ASN A 126 1.57 7.46 -6.97
C ASN A 126 0.44 6.41 -7.04
N ASP A 127 -0.82 6.83 -7.16
CA ASP A 127 -1.96 5.93 -7.29
C ASP A 127 -2.20 5.58 -8.76
N ALA A 128 -1.80 4.37 -9.13
CA ALA A 128 -1.98 3.85 -10.47
C ALA A 128 -3.45 3.65 -10.85
N ALA A 129 -4.38 3.48 -9.89
CA ALA A 129 -5.80 3.28 -10.18
C ALA A 129 -6.48 4.57 -10.65
N GLN A 130 -5.98 5.71 -10.20
CA GLN A 130 -6.49 7.04 -10.57
C GLN A 130 -5.69 7.69 -11.71
N HIS A 131 -4.70 6.99 -12.27
CA HIS A 131 -3.91 7.46 -13.39
C HIS A 131 -4.45 6.94 -14.73
N VAL A 132 -4.52 7.79 -15.76
CA VAL A 132 -4.94 7.39 -17.12
C VAL A 132 -3.93 6.38 -17.70
N PRO A 133 -4.36 5.26 -18.29
CA PRO A 133 -5.72 4.90 -18.70
C PRO A 133 -6.51 4.05 -17.69
N ASN A 134 -6.01 3.87 -16.47
CA ASN A 134 -6.59 2.94 -15.49
C ASN A 134 -7.84 3.49 -14.80
N ASN A 135 -8.14 4.78 -14.96
CA ASN A 135 -9.35 5.38 -14.40
C ASN A 135 -10.60 4.57 -14.81
N GLY A 136 -11.34 4.09 -13.80
CA GLY A 136 -12.56 3.31 -14.02
C GLY A 136 -12.33 1.85 -14.43
N LEU A 137 -11.08 1.37 -14.54
CA LEU A 137 -10.76 -0.04 -14.77
C LEU A 137 -10.81 -0.86 -13.47
N TYR A 138 -11.90 -0.71 -12.72
CA TYR A 138 -12.16 -1.49 -11.50
C TYR A 138 -13.65 -1.80 -11.39
N SER A 139 -13.98 -2.83 -10.62
CA SER A 139 -15.34 -3.17 -10.24
C SER A 139 -15.33 -3.79 -8.86
N ALA A 140 -16.34 -3.46 -8.06
CA ALA A 140 -16.49 -3.87 -6.67
C ALA A 140 -17.96 -4.15 -6.36
N TYR A 141 -18.21 -4.97 -5.35
CA TYR A 141 -19.56 -5.15 -4.83
C TYR A 141 -20.07 -3.87 -4.15
N PRO A 142 -21.38 -3.56 -4.21
CA PRO A 142 -21.91 -2.32 -3.63
C PRO A 142 -22.00 -2.33 -2.10
N GLN A 143 -21.82 -3.48 -1.46
CA GLN A 143 -21.86 -3.64 0.00
C GLN A 143 -20.57 -3.07 0.63
N THR A 144 -20.72 -2.33 1.72
CA THR A 144 -19.59 -1.87 2.52
C THR A 144 -19.09 -2.98 3.45
N VAL A 145 -17.84 -2.88 3.91
CA VAL A 145 -17.26 -3.77 4.92
C VAL A 145 -18.16 -3.84 6.15
N GLN A 146 -18.68 -2.70 6.62
CA GLN A 146 -19.62 -2.67 7.74
C GLN A 146 -20.89 -3.49 7.49
N LYS A 147 -21.46 -3.44 6.26
CA LYS A 147 -22.63 -4.25 5.90
C LYS A 147 -22.28 -5.74 5.84
N ILE A 148 -21.10 -6.07 5.33
CA ILE A 148 -20.59 -7.45 5.28
C ILE A 148 -20.42 -7.98 6.71
N ILE A 149 -19.71 -7.25 7.58
CA ILE A 149 -19.50 -7.60 8.98
C ILE A 149 -20.85 -7.78 9.72
N ALA A 150 -21.80 -6.86 9.54
CA ALA A 150 -23.11 -6.96 10.17
C ALA A 150 -23.92 -8.19 9.72
N ALA A 151 -23.70 -8.67 8.49
CA ALA A 151 -24.39 -9.85 7.96
C ALA A 151 -23.79 -11.19 8.45
N PHE A 152 -22.53 -11.20 8.91
CA PHE A 152 -21.80 -12.44 9.23
C PHE A 152 -21.22 -12.51 10.65
N ARG A 153 -21.31 -11.44 11.46
CA ARG A 153 -21.05 -11.54 12.90
C ARG A 153 -22.18 -12.34 13.56
N THR A 154 -21.87 -13.59 13.92
CA THR A 154 -22.66 -14.40 14.86
C THR A 154 -22.35 -14.01 16.31
#